data_AF-A0A4Y2ESB9-F1
#
_entry.id   AF-A0A4Y2ESB9-F1
#
_cell.length_a   1.000
_cell.length_b   1.000
_cell.length_c   1.000
_cell.angle_alpha   90.00
_cell.angle_beta   90.00
_cell.angle_gamma   90.00
#
_symmetry.space_group_name_H-M   'P 1'
#
loop_
_entity.id
_entity.type
_entity.pdbx_description
1 polymer ?
#
loop_
_entity_poly.entity_id
_entity_poly.type
_entity_poly.pdbx_seq_one_letter_code
_entity_poly.pdbx_strand_id
1 'polypeptide(L)'
;MRKSIIEIFARFSKRSLHFKQYPLDSCNLLWYDISTTKIRPFLPRDIRMHIFEKTRSLAHPGVKSTIKQIASRFIWLNFRKDITKRAKSRIHCQKNKINRQRRARIAKDKEINDRFSIINTDIISPFPTSEGKTYCLTCSDRFTHMLDRSYSFSKCDD
;
A
#
# COMPACT_ATOMS: atom_id res chain seq x y z
N MET A 1 -0.60 26.81 22.55
CA MET A 1 -0.63 28.09 21.81
C MET A 1 -1.59 28.00 20.63
N ARG A 2 -2.80 28.58 20.78
CA ARG A 2 -3.77 28.72 19.68
C ARG A 2 -3.28 29.88 18.80
N LYS A 3 -2.85 29.58 17.57
CA LYS A 3 -2.60 30.66 16.59
C LYS A 3 -3.90 31.37 16.31
N SER A 4 -3.88 32.71 16.33
CA SER A 4 -5.04 33.52 15.97
C SER A 4 -5.53 33.11 14.59
N ILE A 5 -6.86 33.05 14.41
CA ILE A 5 -7.47 32.69 13.12
C ILE A 5 -6.98 33.64 12.00
N ILE A 6 -6.64 34.88 12.36
CA ILE A 6 -6.11 35.92 11.47
C ILE A 6 -4.71 35.53 10.93
N GLU A 7 -3.82 34.99 11.78
CA GLU A 7 -2.51 34.48 11.33
C GLU A 7 -2.65 33.29 10.37
N ILE A 8 -3.69 32.47 10.58
CA ILE A 8 -3.99 31.34 9.70
C ILE A 8 -4.37 31.86 8.31
N PHE A 9 -5.22 32.89 8.23
CA PHE A 9 -5.64 33.50 6.95
C PHE A 9 -4.51 34.28 6.26
N ALA A 10 -3.66 35.00 6.99
CA ALA A 10 -2.49 35.65 6.43
C ALA A 10 -1.56 34.64 5.70
N ARG A 11 -1.48 33.41 6.21
CA ARG A 11 -0.71 32.32 5.59
C ARG A 11 -1.36 31.75 4.34
N PHE A 12 -2.67 31.96 4.16
CA PHE A 12 -3.43 31.60 2.96
C PHE A 12 -3.40 32.68 1.88
N SER A 13 -3.14 33.93 2.23
CA SER A 13 -3.08 35.07 1.30
C SER A 13 -2.06 34.90 0.16
N LYS A 14 -1.08 34.01 0.28
CA LYS A 14 -0.13 33.65 -0.81
C LYS A 14 -0.66 32.61 -1.80
N ARG A 15 -1.90 32.12 -1.63
CA ARG A 15 -2.55 31.11 -2.49
C ARG A 15 -3.84 31.72 -3.03
N SER A 16 -4.31 31.27 -4.20
CA SER A 16 -5.55 31.73 -4.83
C SER A 16 -6.82 31.25 -4.10
N LEU A 17 -6.84 31.37 -2.77
CA LEU A 17 -7.92 30.95 -1.89
C LEU A 17 -8.64 32.20 -1.39
N HIS A 18 -9.96 32.21 -1.53
CA HIS A 18 -10.81 33.33 -1.16
C HIS A 18 -11.70 32.86 -0.03
N PHE A 19 -11.50 33.41 1.17
CA PHE A 19 -12.25 33.03 2.35
C PHE A 19 -13.33 34.05 2.67
N LYS A 20 -14.53 33.56 3.01
CA LYS A 20 -15.65 34.36 3.48
C LYS A 20 -16.22 33.76 4.77
N GLN A 21 -16.61 34.62 5.70
CA GLN A 21 -17.31 34.22 6.91
C GLN A 21 -18.81 34.10 6.64
N TYR A 22 -19.44 33.08 7.22
CA TYR A 22 -20.88 32.97 7.27
C TYR A 22 -21.34 32.75 8.72
N PRO A 23 -22.37 33.48 9.18
CA PRO A 23 -22.97 33.24 10.48
C PRO A 23 -23.74 31.92 10.47
N LEU A 24 -23.56 31.12 11.51
CA LEU A 24 -24.40 29.97 11.80
C LEU A 24 -25.43 30.35 12.86
N ASP A 25 -26.58 29.68 12.88
CA ASP A 25 -27.72 29.95 13.79
C ASP A 25 -27.37 29.92 15.29
N SER A 26 -26.16 29.48 15.64
CA SER A 26 -25.63 29.28 17.00
C SER A 26 -24.51 30.27 17.38
N CYS A 27 -24.50 31.49 16.84
CA CYS A 27 -23.49 32.54 17.10
C CYS A 27 -22.04 32.18 16.73
N ASN A 28 -21.83 31.07 16.02
CA ASN A 28 -20.52 30.65 15.56
C ASN A 28 -20.28 31.12 14.12
N LEU A 29 -19.21 31.88 13.92
CA LEU A 29 -18.73 32.26 12.59
C LEU A 29 -17.92 31.10 11.99
N LEU A 30 -18.40 30.51 10.89
CA LEU A 30 -17.64 29.53 10.14
C LEU A 30 -17.02 30.16 8.90
N TRP A 31 -15.78 29.77 8.63
CA TRP A 31 -15.06 30.23 7.45
C TRP A 31 -15.23 29.25 6.30
N TYR A 32 -15.46 29.78 5.11
CA TYR A 32 -15.63 29.00 3.90
C TYR A 32 -14.69 29.51 2.83
N ASP A 33 -14.13 28.59 2.06
CA ASP A 33 -13.42 28.90 0.83
C ASP A 33 -14.39 28.88 -0.35
N ILE A 34 -14.40 30.00 -1.09
CA ILE A 34 -15.23 30.26 -2.28
C ILE A 34 -14.40 30.40 -3.55
N SER A 35 -13.09 30.11 -3.50
CA SER A 35 -12.22 30.18 -4.68
C SER A 35 -12.54 29.15 -5.76
N THR A 36 -13.29 28.10 -5.42
CA THR A 36 -13.69 27.02 -6.34
C THR A 36 -15.19 27.04 -6.59
N THR A 37 -15.64 26.33 -7.64
CA THR A 37 -17.07 26.15 -7.96
C THR A 37 -17.90 25.56 -6.82
N LYS A 38 -17.25 24.86 -5.88
CA LYS A 38 -17.88 24.34 -4.66
C LYS A 38 -17.39 25.12 -3.45
N ILE A 39 -18.32 25.48 -2.58
CA ILE A 39 -18.04 26.09 -1.28
C ILE A 39 -17.43 25.01 -0.35
N ARG A 40 -16.29 25.32 0.28
CA ARG A 40 -15.58 24.38 1.15
C ARG A 40 -15.41 24.95 2.55
N PRO A 41 -16.09 24.42 3.58
CA PRO A 41 -15.88 24.86 4.95
C PRO A 41 -14.46 24.58 5.44
N PHE A 42 -13.92 25.53 6.21
CA PHE A 42 -12.67 25.40 6.92
C PHE A 42 -12.86 24.54 8.17
N LEU A 43 -12.12 23.44 8.29
CA LEU A 43 -12.28 22.50 9.41
C LEU A 43 -11.38 22.84 10.62
N PRO A 44 -11.96 23.00 11.83
CA PRO A 44 -11.24 22.96 13.11
C PRO A 44 -10.43 21.67 13.29
N ARG A 45 -9.40 21.73 14.14
CA ARG A 45 -8.48 20.61 14.34
C ARG A 45 -9.19 19.35 14.83
N ASP A 46 -10.17 19.51 15.70
CA ASP A 46 -10.79 18.41 16.45
C ASP A 46 -11.62 17.50 15.55
N ILE A 47 -12.26 18.06 14.52
CA ILE A 47 -13.11 17.31 13.60
C ILE A 47 -12.37 16.70 12.40
N ARG A 48 -11.13 17.15 12.11
CA ARG A 48 -10.35 16.65 10.97
C ARG A 48 -10.16 15.14 11.01
N MET A 49 -9.96 14.61 12.22
CA MET A 49 -9.77 13.17 12.42
C MET A 49 -11.02 12.37 12.10
N HIS A 50 -12.18 12.86 12.54
CA HIS A 50 -13.46 12.22 12.24
C HIS A 50 -13.73 12.16 10.73
N ILE A 51 -13.50 13.28 10.03
CA ILE A 51 -13.65 13.36 8.57
C ILE A 51 -12.69 12.42 7.84
N PHE A 52 -11.43 12.34 8.28
CA PHE A 52 -10.45 11.42 7.69
C PHE A 52 -10.89 9.96 7.81
N GLU A 53 -11.33 9.52 8.99
CA GLU A 53 -11.79 8.14 9.17
C GLU A 53 -13.05 7.85 8.35
N LYS A 54 -14.05 8.75 8.38
CA LYS A 54 -15.25 8.61 7.55
C LYS A 54 -14.95 8.49 6.06
N THR A 55 -14.02 9.31 5.54
CA THR A 55 -13.63 9.27 4.13
C THR A 55 -12.95 7.94 3.77
N ARG A 56 -12.13 7.42 4.68
CA ARG A 56 -11.33 6.22 4.41
C ARG A 56 -12.15 4.92 4.53
N SER A 57 -13.12 4.87 5.44
CA SER A 57 -13.98 3.70 5.62
C SER A 57 -14.89 3.39 4.42
N LEU A 58 -15.05 4.33 3.48
CA LEU A 58 -15.91 4.13 2.30
C LEU A 58 -15.33 3.12 1.29
N ALA A 59 -14.00 3.08 1.10
CA ALA A 59 -13.39 2.24 0.05
C ALA A 59 -11.89 1.95 0.28
N HIS A 60 -11.36 2.20 1.48
CA HIS A 60 -9.90 2.17 1.74
C HIS A 60 -9.05 2.90 0.67
N PRO A 61 -9.43 4.13 0.24
CA PRO A 61 -8.73 4.84 -0.82
C PRO A 61 -7.27 5.11 -0.44
N GLY A 62 -6.38 5.01 -1.44
CA GLY A 62 -4.99 5.44 -1.28
C GLY A 62 -4.88 6.95 -1.04
N VAL A 63 -3.73 7.39 -0.52
CA VAL A 63 -3.49 8.78 -0.06
C VAL A 63 -3.93 9.85 -1.05
N LYS A 64 -3.59 9.70 -2.35
CA LYS A 64 -3.97 10.66 -3.39
C LYS A 64 -5.49 10.78 -3.55
N SER A 65 -6.19 9.65 -3.51
CA SER A 65 -7.65 9.60 -3.61
C SER A 65 -8.31 10.22 -2.38
N THR A 66 -7.82 9.90 -1.17
CA THR A 66 -8.29 10.53 0.07
C THR A 66 -8.12 12.05 0.04
N ILE A 67 -6.97 12.54 -0.43
CA ILE A 67 -6.71 13.98 -0.59
C ILE A 67 -7.73 14.60 -1.56
N LYS A 68 -8.00 13.96 -2.70
CA LYS A 68 -8.96 14.46 -3.70
C LYS A 68 -10.38 14.52 -3.14
N GLN A 69 -10.82 13.45 -2.47
CA GLN A 69 -12.16 13.38 -1.87
C GLN A 69 -12.35 14.45 -0.80
N ILE A 70 -11.39 14.59 0.12
CA ILE A 70 -11.46 15.60 1.17
C ILE A 70 -11.39 17.02 0.58
N ALA A 71 -10.44 17.28 -0.33
CA ALA A 71 -10.26 18.60 -0.95
C ALA A 71 -11.48 19.07 -1.77
N SER A 72 -12.34 18.14 -2.19
CA SER A 72 -13.56 18.47 -2.92
C SER A 72 -14.68 19.03 -2.04
N ARG A 73 -14.59 18.84 -0.71
CA ARG A 73 -15.64 19.21 0.25
C ARG A 73 -15.14 20.08 1.40
N PHE A 74 -13.87 19.95 1.77
CA PHE A 74 -13.32 20.55 2.99
C PHE A 74 -11.94 21.14 2.76
N ILE A 75 -11.58 22.12 3.58
CA ILE A 75 -10.24 22.72 3.54
C ILE A 75 -9.69 22.97 4.95
N TRP A 76 -8.38 22.82 5.11
CA TRP A 76 -7.65 23.34 6.28
C TRP A 76 -6.17 23.51 5.96
N LEU A 77 -5.44 24.17 6.86
CA LEU A 77 -4.02 24.43 6.68
C LEU A 77 -3.23 23.13 6.63
N ASN A 78 -2.40 22.96 5.60
CA ASN A 78 -1.53 21.79 5.42
C ASN A 78 -2.29 20.45 5.34
N PHE A 79 -3.55 20.45 4.90
CA PHE A 79 -4.38 19.23 4.84
C PHE A 79 -3.72 18.07 4.10
N ARG A 80 -3.02 18.33 2.99
CA ARG A 80 -2.26 17.29 2.27
C ARG A 80 -1.19 16.62 3.14
N LYS A 81 -0.45 17.40 3.94
CA LYS A 81 0.58 16.88 4.85
C LYS A 81 -0.06 16.08 5.99
N ASP A 82 -1.13 16.60 6.57
CA ASP A 82 -1.86 15.94 7.66
C ASP A 82 -2.42 14.58 7.22
N ILE A 83 -3.12 14.55 6.09
CA ILE A 83 -3.69 13.32 5.51
C ILE A 83 -2.59 12.30 5.19
N THR A 84 -1.48 12.76 4.60
CA THR A 84 -0.35 11.87 4.26
C THR A 84 0.29 11.29 5.52
N LYS A 85 0.56 12.12 6.54
CA LYS A 85 1.10 11.67 7.83
C LYS A 85 0.17 10.66 8.48
N ARG A 86 -1.14 10.92 8.47
CA ARG A 86 -2.11 10.03 9.10
C ARG A 86 -2.25 8.70 8.37
N ALA A 87 -2.31 8.71 7.04
CA ALA A 87 -2.33 7.49 6.24
C ALA A 87 -1.07 6.64 6.45
N LYS A 88 0.10 7.26 6.64
CA LYS A 88 1.33 6.56 6.98
C LYS A 88 1.32 5.97 8.40
N SER A 89 0.68 6.61 9.38
CA SER A 89 0.65 6.09 10.76
C SER A 89 -0.20 4.83 10.96
N ARG A 90 -1.01 4.43 9.97
CA ARG A 90 -1.98 3.35 10.16
C ARG A 90 -1.40 1.97 9.81
N ILE A 91 -1.10 1.20 10.85
CA ILE A 91 -0.51 -0.15 10.77
C ILE A 91 -1.33 -1.07 9.85
N HIS A 92 -2.66 -1.11 9.99
CA HIS A 92 -3.51 -1.99 9.19
C HIS A 92 -3.37 -1.76 7.67
N CYS A 93 -3.29 -0.49 7.24
CA CYS A 93 -3.10 -0.17 5.83
C CYS A 93 -1.67 -0.42 5.35
N GLN A 94 -0.68 -0.33 6.25
CA GLN A 94 0.71 -0.66 5.91
C GLN A 94 0.93 -2.16 5.75
N LYS A 95 0.35 -2.98 6.63
CA LYS A 95 0.46 -4.45 6.57
C LYS A 95 -0.08 -5.03 5.26
N ASN A 96 -1.23 -4.53 4.81
CA ASN A 96 -1.88 -5.03 3.60
C ASN A 96 -1.29 -4.42 2.32
N LYS A 97 -0.44 -3.39 2.43
CA LYS A 97 0.16 -2.73 1.26
C LYS A 97 1.59 -3.22 1.04
N ILE A 98 1.74 -4.18 0.14
CA ILE A 98 3.04 -4.64 -0.35
C ILE A 98 3.68 -3.51 -1.18
N ASN A 99 4.51 -2.66 -0.56
CA ASN A 99 5.25 -1.60 -1.27
C ASN A 99 6.63 -2.04 -1.76
N ARG A 100 7.25 -3.02 -1.11
CA ARG A 100 8.60 -3.47 -1.42
C ARG A 100 8.63 -4.99 -1.37
N GLN A 101 8.66 -5.62 -2.53
CA GLN A 101 9.11 -7.00 -2.62
C GLN A 101 10.62 -6.98 -2.35
N ARG A 102 11.03 -7.58 -1.23
CA ARG A 102 12.45 -7.83 -1.00
C ARG A 102 12.87 -8.89 -2.01
N ARG A 103 13.39 -8.47 -3.18
CA ARG A 103 14.08 -9.40 -4.06
C ARG A 103 15.26 -9.94 -3.28
N ALA A 104 15.25 -11.25 -3.02
CA ALA A 104 16.42 -11.90 -2.47
C ALA A 104 17.59 -11.64 -3.43
N ARG A 105 18.78 -11.36 -2.89
CA ARG A 105 19.98 -11.32 -3.73
C ARG A 105 20.16 -12.74 -4.27
N ILE A 106 20.21 -12.89 -5.58
CA ILE A 106 20.56 -14.17 -6.20
C ILE A 106 21.98 -14.50 -5.70
N ALA A 107 22.10 -15.57 -4.92
CA ALA A 107 23.40 -16.06 -4.51
C ALA A 107 24.13 -16.58 -5.76
N LYS A 108 25.41 -16.25 -5.90
CA LYS A 108 26.24 -16.95 -6.87
C LYS A 108 26.54 -18.31 -6.27
N ASP A 109 26.20 -19.37 -7.00
CA ASP A 109 26.60 -20.72 -6.61
C ASP A 109 28.12 -20.83 -6.56
N LYS A 110 28.62 -21.68 -5.67
CA LYS A 110 30.03 -22.05 -5.65
C LYS A 110 30.31 -22.89 -6.89
N GLU A 111 31.41 -22.59 -7.58
CA GLU A 111 31.90 -23.41 -8.68
C GLU A 111 32.24 -24.82 -8.18
N ILE A 112 31.75 -25.82 -8.88
CA ILE A 112 31.98 -27.24 -8.58
C ILE A 112 32.98 -27.77 -9.59
N ASN A 113 33.97 -28.52 -9.12
CA ASN A 113 35.05 -29.06 -9.96
C ASN A 113 35.05 -30.60 -10.03
N ASP A 114 34.05 -31.27 -9.43
CA ASP A 114 33.99 -32.73 -9.37
C ASP A 114 32.57 -33.27 -9.56
N ARG A 115 32.46 -34.41 -10.25
CA ARG A 115 31.20 -35.09 -10.57
C ARG A 115 30.56 -35.68 -9.31
N PHE A 116 29.23 -35.68 -9.25
CA PHE A 116 28.46 -36.27 -8.15
C PHE A 116 28.72 -35.64 -6.77
N SER A 117 29.41 -34.50 -6.72
CA SER A 117 29.69 -33.78 -5.48
C SER A 117 28.43 -33.08 -4.93
N ILE A 118 27.56 -32.59 -5.82
CA ILE A 118 26.26 -32.03 -5.47
C ILE A 118 25.22 -32.49 -6.50
N ILE A 119 24.23 -33.24 -6.02
CA ILE A 119 23.10 -33.73 -6.82
C ILE A 119 21.86 -32.92 -6.45
N ASN A 120 21.24 -32.30 -7.46
CA ASN A 120 19.97 -31.63 -7.36
C ASN A 120 18.85 -32.65 -7.60
N THR A 121 18.01 -32.87 -6.59
CA THR A 121 16.87 -33.78 -6.66
C THR A 121 15.57 -33.01 -6.51
N ASP A 122 14.58 -33.25 -7.38
CA ASP A 122 13.28 -32.61 -7.32
C ASP A 122 12.14 -33.59 -7.66
N ILE A 123 10.93 -33.30 -7.19
CA ILE A 123 9.72 -34.08 -7.48
C ILE A 123 8.75 -33.20 -8.25
N ILE A 124 8.42 -33.61 -9.47
CA ILE A 124 7.48 -32.90 -10.32
C ILE A 124 6.11 -33.58 -10.25
N SER A 125 5.06 -32.79 -9.99
CA SER A 125 3.66 -33.28 -9.88
C SER A 125 2.60 -32.20 -10.13
N PRO A 126 1.36 -32.56 -10.54
CA PRO A 126 0.89 -33.88 -11.00
C PRO A 126 0.86 -34.01 -12.53
N PHE A 127 1.36 -35.12 -13.05
CA PHE A 127 1.30 -35.47 -14.47
C PHE A 127 0.12 -36.39 -14.80
N PRO A 128 -0.29 -36.46 -16.08
CA PRO A 128 -1.16 -37.53 -16.55
C PRO A 128 -0.61 -38.89 -16.15
N THR A 129 -1.51 -39.79 -15.74
CA THR A 129 -1.13 -41.13 -15.30
C THR A 129 -0.49 -41.91 -16.45
N SER A 130 0.72 -42.40 -16.21
CA SER A 130 1.42 -43.34 -17.10
C SER A 130 1.78 -44.57 -16.27
N GLU A 131 1.27 -45.74 -16.63
CA GLU A 131 1.48 -46.99 -15.88
C GLU A 131 1.15 -46.88 -14.37
N GLY A 132 0.08 -46.15 -14.02
CA GLY A 132 -0.31 -45.94 -12.63
C GLY A 132 0.56 -44.94 -11.85
N LYS A 133 1.57 -44.32 -12.48
CA LYS A 133 2.48 -43.34 -11.87
C LYS A 133 2.08 -41.92 -12.25
N THR A 134 2.18 -40.98 -11.31
CA THR A 134 1.75 -39.56 -11.48
C THR A 134 2.79 -38.54 -11.05
N TYR A 135 3.89 -39.02 -10.47
CA TYR A 135 5.02 -38.22 -9.99
C TYR A 135 6.28 -38.60 -10.75
N CYS A 136 7.17 -37.63 -10.96
CA CYS A 136 8.49 -37.85 -11.52
C CYS A 136 9.55 -37.28 -10.57
N LEU A 137 10.42 -38.14 -10.05
CA LEU A 137 11.65 -37.75 -9.37
C LEU A 137 12.70 -37.46 -10.43
N THR A 138 13.29 -36.27 -10.41
CA THR A 138 14.41 -35.90 -11.26
C THR A 138 15.67 -35.75 -10.43
N CYS A 139 16.76 -36.34 -10.90
CA CYS A 139 18.09 -36.16 -10.32
C CYS A 139 19.03 -35.59 -11.38
N SER A 140 19.68 -34.47 -11.08
CA SER A 140 20.68 -33.85 -11.95
C SER A 140 21.95 -33.55 -11.16
N ASP A 141 23.09 -34.02 -11.69
CA ASP A 141 24.40 -33.64 -11.17
C ASP A 141 24.72 -32.20 -11.56
N ARG A 142 25.06 -31.37 -10.56
CA ARG A 142 25.30 -29.94 -10.79
C ARG A 142 26.56 -29.67 -11.59
N PHE A 143 27.57 -30.55 -11.51
CA PHE A 143 28.81 -30.38 -12.26
C PHE A 143 28.62 -30.62 -13.76
N THR A 144 27.96 -31.71 -14.13
CA THR A 144 27.73 -32.07 -15.54
C THR A 144 26.53 -31.34 -16.16
N HIS A 145 25.62 -30.81 -15.34
CA HIS A 145 24.32 -30.28 -15.79
C HIS A 145 23.50 -31.30 -16.59
N MET A 146 23.81 -32.59 -16.48
CA MET A 146 23.07 -33.65 -17.13
C MET A 146 21.96 -34.16 -16.20
N LEU A 147 20.83 -34.52 -16.80
CA LEU A 147 19.81 -35.30 -16.11
C LEU A 147 20.31 -36.73 -16.06
N ASP A 148 20.73 -37.18 -14.88
CA ASP A 148 21.26 -38.53 -14.73
C ASP A 148 20.15 -39.57 -14.71
N ARG A 149 18.98 -39.23 -14.14
CA ARG A 149 17.85 -40.17 -14.08
C ARG A 149 16.53 -39.48 -13.77
N SER A 150 15.46 -40.02 -14.36
CA SER A 150 14.08 -39.79 -13.95
C SER A 150 13.46 -41.09 -13.44
N TYR A 151 12.73 -41.02 -12.34
CA TYR A 151 11.97 -42.15 -11.79
C TYR A 151 10.51 -41.76 -11.60
N SER A 152 9.63 -42.54 -12.20
CA SER A 152 8.19 -42.33 -12.07
C SER A 152 7.63 -43.20 -10.95
N PHE A 153 6.80 -42.62 -10.07
CA PHE A 153 6.19 -43.33 -8.95
C PHE A 153 4.76 -42.82 -8.66
N SER A 154 4.01 -43.58 -7.88
CA SER A 154 2.69 -43.22 -7.34
C SER A 154 2.81 -42.94 -5.84
N LYS A 155 1.86 -42.17 -5.30
CA LYS A 155 1.76 -41.98 -3.85
C LYS A 155 1.39 -43.33 -3.21
N CYS A 156 2.02 -43.69 -2.10
CA CYS A 156 1.54 -44.82 -1.30
C CYS A 156 0.15 -44.47 -0.73
N ASP A 157 -0.78 -45.40 -0.81
CA ASP A 157 -2.04 -45.32 -0.10
C ASP A 157 -1.74 -45.53 1.40
N ASP A 158 -2.10 -44.54 2.23
CA ASP A 158 -1.97 -44.59 3.70
C ASP A 158 -3.06 -45.48 4.34
#